data_AF-A0A559RTI1-F1
#
_entry.id   AF-A0A559RTI1-F1
#
_cell.length_a   1.000
_cell.length_b   1.000
_cell.length_c   1.000
_cell.angle_alpha   90.00
_cell.angle_beta   90.00
_cell.angle_gamma   90.00
#
_symmetry.space_group_name_H-M   'P 1'
#
loop_
_entity.id
_entity.type
_entity.pdbx_description
1 polymer ?
#
loop_
_entity_poly.entity_id
_entity_poly.type
_entity_poly.pdbx_seq_one_letter_code
_entity_poly.pdbx_strand_id
1 'polypeptide(L)'
;MKILTHIVRFIVGILFIFSGFIKLNDPLGFSYKLQEYFSPEVLSLEFLSPYALLIAIILVIVEILLGIALLIGHRKKIVLWLLLAMIAFFTFLTFYSAYFNKVTDCGCFGDAIPLVPWESFAKDVILLVLIVFLILHQKFIQPAFAKMVNSIIIFIAFIACMAFGYYVLMHLPWLDFRAYKVGNNISEGMIIPEGAPEAIFEYQWKFNVDGEEEIITTSGGYPTVKGTFIDYEVVQTQVGYIPPVHDFTIERDGKDYTSEFLKQKNLIIIIAYNLATTEREGYYNIRKISEEAIRKGYKVIGLSSSAQIDAEQFAKNFKLPFSFYYTDETVLKTIVRASPGILSLDEGTILQKLHYNDASDLKLKKLPTAQPKLNFKLKRELDSIAVLDQKYRKLMHINNPEKRALEGKKMGLEAADYTGDLWQKQLALDTSNLKRILRLLDTQGYPGKSLVGVPTNTAAWYVIQHNPEYIEAYLPIIKEAGMNGEIPYKLVAMMEDRYLMNLEKMQLYGTQGVNYGEGPSFIWPIKNSESVNDRRKDAGFSQTIESYATDLFGNDFQYESITLEEALRRKNKSNNPQ
;
A
#
# COMPACT_ATOMS: atom_id res chain seq x y z
N MET A 1 -6.38 -16.48 -57.45
CA MET A 1 -5.12 -16.50 -56.65
C MET A 1 -4.59 -15.12 -56.28
N LYS A 2 -4.31 -14.20 -57.21
CA LYS A 2 -3.75 -12.86 -56.87
C LYS A 2 -4.57 -12.08 -55.83
N ILE A 3 -5.88 -11.94 -56.05
CA ILE A 3 -6.79 -11.22 -55.12
C ILE A 3 -6.76 -11.87 -53.73
N LEU A 4 -6.91 -13.20 -53.68
CA LEU A 4 -6.87 -13.96 -52.43
C LEU A 4 -5.55 -13.77 -51.68
N THR A 5 -4.39 -13.80 -52.37
CA THR A 5 -3.10 -13.52 -51.74
C THR A 5 -3.02 -12.12 -51.14
N HIS A 6 -3.61 -11.12 -51.78
CA HIS A 6 -3.67 -9.77 -51.20
C HIS A 6 -4.60 -9.72 -49.99
N ILE A 7 -5.79 -10.33 -50.04
CA ILE A 7 -6.70 -10.39 -48.89
C ILE A 7 -6.00 -11.03 -47.69
N VAL A 8 -5.38 -12.21 -47.88
CA VAL A 8 -4.64 -12.90 -46.81
C VAL A 8 -3.46 -12.06 -46.31
N ARG A 9 -2.71 -11.41 -47.21
CA ARG A 9 -1.61 -10.51 -46.85
C ARG A 9 -2.07 -9.35 -45.97
N PHE A 10 -3.21 -8.73 -46.30
CA PHE A 10 -3.77 -7.64 -45.52
C PHE A 10 -4.25 -8.13 -44.16
N ILE A 11 -4.99 -9.25 -44.10
CA ILE A 11 -5.45 -9.84 -42.84
C ILE A 11 -4.25 -10.14 -41.93
N VAL A 12 -3.27 -10.90 -42.41
CA VAL A 12 -2.09 -11.27 -41.61
C VAL A 12 -1.29 -10.03 -41.21
N GLY A 13 -1.03 -9.11 -42.14
CA GLY A 13 -0.25 -7.90 -41.84
C GLY A 13 -0.92 -6.99 -40.82
N ILE A 14 -2.23 -6.77 -40.95
CA ILE A 14 -3.00 -5.94 -40.00
C ILE A 14 -3.07 -6.61 -38.63
N LEU A 15 -3.30 -7.93 -38.56
CA LEU A 15 -3.37 -8.66 -37.29
C LEU A 15 -2.05 -8.58 -36.51
N PHE A 16 -0.90 -8.74 -37.17
CA PHE A 16 0.41 -8.61 -36.52
C PHE A 16 0.69 -7.18 -36.06
N ILE A 17 0.33 -6.17 -36.87
CA ILE A 17 0.46 -4.76 -36.44
C ILE A 17 -0.43 -4.47 -35.23
N PHE A 18 -1.68 -4.93 -35.25
CA PHE A 18 -2.62 -4.71 -34.17
C PHE A 18 -2.17 -5.43 -32.88
N SER A 19 -1.86 -6.72 -32.97
CA SER A 19 -1.33 -7.53 -31.86
C SER A 19 -0.06 -6.90 -31.27
N GLY A 20 0.90 -6.55 -32.12
CA GLY A 20 2.12 -5.88 -31.69
C GLY A 20 1.86 -4.52 -31.06
N PHE A 21 0.98 -3.69 -31.63
CA PHE A 21 0.65 -2.38 -31.07
C PHE A 21 0.04 -2.48 -29.67
N ILE A 22 -0.89 -3.42 -29.44
CA ILE A 22 -1.50 -3.59 -28.12
C ILE A 22 -0.45 -4.03 -27.09
N LYS A 23 0.45 -4.95 -27.44
CA LYS A 23 1.56 -5.33 -26.55
C LYS A 23 2.56 -4.19 -26.34
N LEU A 24 2.78 -3.33 -27.34
CA LEU A 24 3.70 -2.19 -27.23
C LEU A 24 3.11 -1.08 -26.38
N ASN A 25 1.77 -0.97 -26.33
CA ASN A 25 1.08 -0.06 -25.44
C ASN A 25 1.24 -0.48 -23.96
N ASP A 26 1.40 -1.79 -23.67
CA ASP A 26 1.71 -2.31 -22.34
C ASP A 26 2.83 -3.36 -22.36
N PRO A 27 4.09 -2.95 -22.61
CA PRO A 27 5.20 -3.88 -22.71
C PRO A 27 5.57 -4.48 -21.35
N LEU A 28 5.24 -3.79 -20.26
CA LEU A 28 5.45 -4.28 -18.90
C LEU A 28 4.50 -5.44 -18.58
N GLY A 29 3.21 -5.31 -18.92
CA GLY A 29 2.24 -6.40 -18.82
C GLY A 29 2.66 -7.63 -19.64
N PHE A 30 3.09 -7.43 -20.89
CA PHE A 30 3.60 -8.53 -21.72
C PHE A 30 4.87 -9.17 -21.13
N SER A 31 5.74 -8.38 -20.49
CA SER A 31 6.94 -8.92 -19.83
C SER A 31 6.61 -9.86 -18.66
N TYR A 32 5.54 -9.59 -17.90
CA TYR A 32 5.09 -10.48 -16.83
C TYR A 32 4.61 -11.82 -17.38
N LYS A 33 3.91 -11.82 -18.53
CA LYS A 33 3.55 -13.06 -19.22
C LYS A 33 4.77 -13.85 -19.67
N LEU A 34 5.81 -13.19 -20.18
CA LEU A 34 7.06 -13.87 -20.49
C LEU A 34 7.73 -14.47 -19.23
N GLN A 35 7.68 -13.78 -18.09
CA GLN A 35 8.20 -14.31 -16.82
C GLN A 35 7.44 -15.57 -16.37
N GLU A 36 6.11 -15.61 -16.54
CA GLU A 36 5.30 -16.82 -16.31
C GLU A 36 5.78 -17.97 -17.21
N TYR A 37 6.04 -17.73 -18.50
CA TYR A 37 6.59 -18.76 -19.39
C TYR A 37 8.02 -19.20 -19.02
N PHE A 38 8.83 -18.31 -18.46
CA PHE A 38 10.20 -18.63 -18.06
C PHE A 38 10.29 -19.36 -16.71
N SER A 39 9.18 -19.48 -15.98
CA SER A 39 9.16 -20.11 -14.67
C SER A 39 9.49 -21.61 -14.73
N PRO A 40 9.93 -22.22 -13.61
CA PRO A 40 10.20 -23.65 -13.50
C PRO A 40 9.06 -24.53 -13.97
N GLU A 41 7.82 -24.10 -13.73
CA GLU A 41 6.61 -24.86 -13.98
C GLU A 41 6.23 -24.95 -15.47
N VAL A 42 6.85 -24.12 -16.32
CA VAL A 42 6.55 -24.04 -17.76
C VAL A 42 7.75 -24.44 -18.62
N LEU A 43 8.76 -23.57 -18.76
CA LEU A 43 9.95 -23.83 -19.59
C LEU A 43 11.25 -23.99 -18.78
N SER A 44 11.22 -23.65 -17.48
CA SER A 44 12.39 -23.67 -16.60
C SER A 44 13.57 -22.82 -17.13
N LEU A 45 13.27 -21.63 -17.66
CA LEU A 45 14.23 -20.68 -18.26
C LEU A 45 14.41 -19.42 -17.40
N GLU A 46 14.45 -19.57 -16.07
CA GLU A 46 14.44 -18.45 -15.11
C GLU A 46 15.54 -17.41 -15.35
N PHE A 47 16.68 -17.84 -15.91
CA PHE A 47 17.79 -16.94 -16.27
C PHE A 47 17.39 -15.84 -17.27
N LEU A 48 16.29 -16.01 -18.01
CA LEU A 48 15.72 -15.01 -18.92
C LEU A 48 14.78 -14.02 -18.21
N SER A 49 14.30 -14.33 -17.01
CA SER A 49 13.35 -13.49 -16.25
C SER A 49 13.85 -12.04 -16.03
N PRO A 50 15.13 -11.79 -15.69
CA PRO A 50 15.66 -10.43 -15.58
C PRO A 50 15.65 -9.65 -16.90
N TYR A 51 15.66 -10.35 -18.04
CA TYR A 51 15.67 -9.76 -19.38
C TYR A 51 14.28 -9.71 -20.02
N ALA A 52 13.22 -10.15 -19.31
CA ALA A 52 11.88 -10.31 -19.87
C ALA A 52 11.32 -9.01 -20.47
N LEU A 53 11.56 -7.85 -19.83
CA LEU A 53 11.11 -6.56 -20.36
C LEU A 53 11.84 -6.19 -21.67
N LEU A 54 13.15 -6.41 -21.73
CA LEU A 54 13.92 -6.15 -22.95
C LEU A 54 13.47 -7.07 -24.09
N ILE A 55 13.27 -8.36 -23.79
CA ILE A 55 12.77 -9.35 -24.75
C ILE A 55 11.36 -8.98 -25.23
N ALA A 56 10.46 -8.59 -24.32
CA ALA A 56 9.11 -8.14 -24.63
C ALA A 56 9.12 -6.99 -25.64
N ILE A 57 9.90 -5.94 -25.38
CA ILE A 57 10.00 -4.78 -26.27
C ILE A 57 10.54 -5.18 -27.64
N ILE A 58 11.63 -5.95 -27.69
CA ILE A 58 12.24 -6.38 -28.97
C ILE A 58 11.25 -7.22 -29.78
N LEU A 59 10.63 -8.22 -29.16
CA LEU A 59 9.70 -9.13 -29.82
C LEU A 59 8.53 -8.37 -30.43
N VAL A 60 7.95 -7.46 -29.66
CA VAL A 60 6.78 -6.69 -30.08
C VAL A 60 7.12 -5.70 -31.20
N ILE A 61 8.27 -5.04 -31.13
CA ILE A 61 8.74 -4.17 -32.22
C ILE A 61 8.96 -4.98 -33.49
N VAL A 62 9.59 -6.15 -33.40
CA VAL A 62 9.77 -7.06 -34.54
C VAL A 62 8.41 -7.47 -35.12
N GLU A 63 7.42 -7.77 -34.28
CA GLU A 63 6.06 -8.14 -34.71
C GLU A 63 5.40 -7.04 -35.56
N ILE A 64 5.43 -5.78 -35.09
CA ILE A 64 4.89 -4.62 -35.82
C ILE A 64 5.65 -4.41 -37.13
N LEU A 65 6.99 -4.45 -37.10
CA LEU A 65 7.81 -4.23 -38.28
C LEU A 65 7.60 -5.30 -39.35
N LEU A 66 7.46 -6.57 -38.95
CA LEU A 66 7.15 -7.67 -39.88
C LEU A 66 5.76 -7.51 -40.49
N GLY A 67 4.76 -7.08 -39.70
CA GLY A 67 3.42 -6.76 -40.20
C GLY A 67 3.45 -5.64 -41.24
N ILE A 68 4.12 -4.52 -40.96
CA ILE A 68 4.29 -3.41 -41.91
C ILE A 68 5.05 -3.86 -43.16
N ALA A 69 6.17 -4.59 -42.97
CA ALA A 69 6.99 -5.08 -44.07
C ALA A 69 6.21 -6.03 -45.00
N LEU A 70 5.33 -6.86 -44.44
CA LEU A 70 4.41 -7.70 -45.20
C LEU A 70 3.42 -6.85 -46.00
N LEU A 71 2.81 -5.82 -45.39
CA LEU A 71 1.84 -4.94 -46.05
C LEU A 71 2.46 -4.14 -47.21
N ILE A 72 3.69 -3.66 -47.08
CA ILE A 72 4.38 -2.94 -48.17
C ILE A 72 5.18 -3.84 -49.11
N GLY A 73 5.33 -5.13 -48.78
CA GLY A 73 6.01 -6.12 -49.63
C GLY A 73 7.53 -6.00 -49.59
N HIS A 74 8.08 -5.48 -48.51
CA HIS A 74 9.52 -5.33 -48.31
C HIS A 74 10.17 -6.68 -48.01
N ARG A 75 11.25 -7.04 -48.72
CA ARG A 75 12.04 -8.28 -48.49
C ARG A 75 11.18 -9.53 -48.19
N LYS A 76 10.11 -9.74 -48.96
CA LYS A 76 9.06 -10.74 -48.72
C LYS A 76 9.53 -12.13 -48.28
N LYS A 77 10.61 -12.65 -48.87
CA LYS A 77 11.16 -13.97 -48.50
C LYS A 77 11.56 -14.01 -47.03
N ILE A 78 12.36 -13.02 -46.59
CA ILE A 78 12.84 -12.93 -45.21
C ILE A 78 11.65 -12.71 -44.27
N VAL A 79 10.76 -11.78 -44.62
CA VAL A 79 9.58 -11.44 -43.79
C VAL A 79 8.69 -12.66 -43.57
N LEU A 80 8.37 -13.42 -44.62
CA LEU A 80 7.50 -14.59 -44.50
C LEU A 80 8.15 -15.71 -43.68
N TRP A 81 9.47 -15.93 -43.81
CA TRP A 81 10.18 -16.91 -42.99
C TRP A 81 10.27 -16.49 -41.51
N LEU A 82 10.48 -15.21 -41.22
CA LEU A 82 10.48 -14.70 -39.85
C LEU A 82 9.08 -14.76 -39.22
N LEU A 83 8.04 -14.41 -39.98
CA LEU A 83 6.65 -14.57 -39.55
C LEU A 83 6.32 -16.03 -39.27
N LEU A 84 6.77 -16.95 -40.14
CA LEU A 84 6.58 -18.39 -39.96
C LEU A 84 7.29 -18.89 -38.68
N ALA A 85 8.53 -18.50 -38.47
CA ALA A 85 9.29 -18.88 -37.28
C ALA A 85 8.62 -18.37 -35.99
N MET A 86 8.18 -17.10 -36.00
CA MET A 86 7.54 -16.49 -34.85
C MET A 86 6.17 -17.11 -34.55
N ILE A 87 5.33 -17.33 -35.58
CA ILE A 87 4.02 -17.95 -35.35
C ILE A 87 4.17 -19.42 -34.94
N ALA A 88 5.11 -20.16 -35.51
CA ALA A 88 5.36 -21.54 -35.10
C ALA A 88 5.80 -21.64 -33.63
N PHE A 89 6.65 -20.71 -33.18
CA PHE A 89 7.05 -20.60 -31.78
C PHE A 89 5.84 -20.29 -30.88
N PHE A 90 5.01 -19.30 -31.24
CA PHE A 90 3.81 -18.98 -30.46
C PHE A 90 2.78 -20.11 -30.47
N THR A 91 2.54 -20.79 -31.61
CA THR A 91 1.68 -21.97 -31.69
C THR A 91 2.14 -23.07 -30.72
N PHE A 92 3.46 -23.27 -30.58
CA PHE A 92 4.00 -24.21 -29.60
C PHE A 92 3.70 -23.77 -28.16
N LEU A 93 3.92 -22.49 -27.82
CA LEU A 93 3.64 -21.98 -26.47
C LEU A 93 2.15 -22.02 -26.13
N THR A 94 1.28 -21.64 -27.07
CA THR A 94 -0.18 -21.65 -26.86
C THR A 94 -0.71 -23.07 -26.76
N PHE A 95 -0.17 -24.01 -27.55
CA PHE A 95 -0.48 -25.44 -27.39
C PHE A 95 -0.06 -25.97 -26.01
N TYR A 96 1.17 -25.70 -25.59
CA TYR A 96 1.67 -26.11 -24.28
C TYR A 96 0.77 -25.59 -23.16
N SER A 97 0.40 -24.32 -23.23
CA SER A 97 -0.50 -23.68 -22.27
C SER A 97 -1.88 -24.32 -22.22
N ALA A 98 -2.46 -24.61 -23.39
CA ALA A 98 -3.79 -25.20 -23.51
C ALA A 98 -3.84 -26.67 -23.09
N TYR A 99 -2.76 -27.42 -23.31
CA TYR A 99 -2.68 -28.84 -22.97
C TYR A 99 -2.38 -29.07 -21.49
N PHE A 100 -1.47 -28.28 -20.90
CA PHE A 100 -1.04 -28.46 -19.51
C PHE A 100 -1.76 -27.54 -18.50
N ASN A 101 -2.67 -26.67 -18.96
CA ASN A 101 -3.39 -25.67 -18.13
C ASN A 101 -2.46 -24.83 -17.24
N LYS A 102 -1.28 -24.43 -17.78
CA LYS A 102 -0.24 -23.74 -17.02
C LYS A 102 -0.34 -22.22 -17.03
N VAL A 103 -0.74 -21.63 -18.16
CA VAL A 103 -0.92 -20.17 -18.30
C VAL A 103 -2.32 -19.88 -18.81
N THR A 104 -3.05 -19.02 -18.10
CA THR A 104 -4.47 -18.75 -18.37
C THR A 104 -4.68 -17.73 -19.49
N ASP A 105 -3.68 -16.90 -19.79
CA ASP A 105 -3.70 -15.92 -20.89
C ASP A 105 -2.35 -15.91 -21.63
N CYS A 106 -2.40 -16.23 -22.92
CA CYS A 106 -1.22 -16.29 -23.80
C CYS A 106 -0.67 -14.91 -24.21
N GLY A 107 -1.32 -13.80 -23.81
CA GLY A 107 -0.83 -12.44 -23.98
C GLY A 107 -0.80 -11.93 -25.43
N CYS A 108 -1.41 -12.67 -26.37
CA CYS A 108 -1.34 -12.37 -27.80
C CYS A 108 -2.01 -11.04 -28.19
N PHE A 109 -3.08 -10.63 -27.51
CA PHE A 109 -3.69 -9.31 -27.70
C PHE A 109 -3.66 -8.48 -26.40
N GLY A 110 -2.80 -8.87 -25.45
CA GLY A 110 -2.81 -8.32 -24.09
C GLY A 110 -4.22 -8.28 -23.48
N ASP A 111 -4.43 -7.30 -22.61
CA ASP A 111 -5.71 -7.10 -21.90
C ASP A 111 -6.85 -6.59 -22.82
N ALA A 112 -6.59 -6.30 -24.11
CA ALA A 112 -7.61 -5.77 -25.02
C ALA A 112 -8.61 -6.84 -25.48
N ILE A 113 -8.13 -8.07 -25.70
CA ILE A 113 -8.95 -9.23 -26.09
C ILE A 113 -8.38 -10.45 -25.36
N PRO A 114 -8.79 -10.70 -24.09
CA PRO A 114 -8.36 -11.88 -23.37
C PRO A 114 -8.94 -13.11 -24.06
N LEU A 115 -8.07 -14.02 -24.48
CA LEU A 115 -8.44 -15.27 -25.16
C LEU A 115 -8.10 -16.44 -24.27
N VAL A 116 -9.02 -17.39 -24.13
CA VAL A 116 -8.72 -18.63 -23.42
C VAL A 116 -7.64 -19.43 -24.18
N PRO A 117 -6.89 -20.33 -23.52
CA PRO A 117 -5.75 -21.00 -24.15
C PRO A 117 -6.07 -21.71 -25.48
N TRP A 118 -7.22 -22.39 -25.57
CA TRP A 118 -7.65 -23.07 -26.79
C TRP A 118 -8.03 -22.11 -27.93
N GLU A 119 -8.61 -20.95 -27.63
CA GLU A 119 -8.88 -19.91 -28.63
C GLU A 119 -7.59 -19.30 -29.16
N SER A 120 -6.63 -19.04 -28.26
CA SER A 120 -5.29 -18.55 -28.63
C SER A 120 -4.58 -19.54 -29.55
N PHE A 121 -4.59 -20.83 -29.22
CA PHE A 121 -4.00 -21.88 -30.04
C PHE A 121 -4.67 -21.98 -31.42
N ALA A 122 -6.01 -22.01 -31.48
CA ALA A 122 -6.74 -22.09 -32.75
C ALA A 122 -6.42 -20.89 -33.66
N LYS A 123 -6.37 -19.68 -33.10
CA LYS A 123 -5.98 -18.47 -33.82
C LYS A 123 -4.55 -18.57 -34.37
N ASP A 124 -3.59 -19.08 -33.60
CA ASP A 124 -2.21 -19.24 -34.06
C ASP A 124 -2.11 -20.29 -35.19
N VAL A 125 -2.85 -21.39 -35.11
CA VAL A 125 -2.92 -22.40 -36.19
C VAL A 125 -3.50 -21.82 -37.47
N ILE A 126 -4.58 -21.01 -37.37
CA ILE A 126 -5.14 -20.31 -38.53
C ILE A 126 -4.09 -19.38 -39.14
N LEU A 127 -3.41 -18.57 -38.33
CA LEU A 127 -2.35 -17.68 -38.81
C LEU A 127 -1.18 -18.45 -39.45
N LEU A 128 -0.79 -19.59 -38.88
CA LEU A 128 0.22 -20.48 -39.43
C LEU A 128 -0.16 -20.96 -40.85
N VAL A 129 -1.41 -21.44 -41.03
CA VAL A 129 -1.92 -21.86 -42.35
C VAL A 129 -1.94 -20.70 -43.34
N LEU A 130 -2.38 -19.52 -42.92
CA LEU A 130 -2.38 -18.32 -43.76
C LEU A 130 -0.97 -17.88 -44.18
N ILE A 131 0.02 -17.97 -43.27
CA ILE A 131 1.42 -17.64 -43.56
C ILE A 131 2.03 -18.68 -44.54
N VAL A 132 1.77 -19.97 -44.35
CA VAL A 132 2.18 -21.01 -45.29
C VAL A 132 1.57 -20.76 -46.67
N PHE A 133 0.28 -20.39 -46.73
CA PHE A 133 -0.36 -19.98 -47.99
C PHE A 133 0.34 -18.79 -48.66
N LEU A 134 0.76 -17.78 -47.89
CA LEU A 134 1.52 -16.63 -48.40
C LEU A 134 2.92 -17.02 -48.90
N ILE A 135 3.59 -17.99 -48.26
CA ILE A 135 4.88 -18.53 -48.72
C ILE A 135 4.74 -19.22 -50.08
N LEU A 136 3.70 -20.06 -50.24
CA LEU A 136 3.41 -20.75 -51.50
C LEU A 136 3.05 -19.76 -52.63
N HIS A 137 2.39 -18.66 -52.28
CA HIS A 137 1.89 -17.66 -53.23
C HIS A 137 2.69 -16.35 -53.25
N GLN A 138 3.91 -16.34 -52.71
CA GLN A 138 4.74 -15.15 -52.54
C GLN A 138 5.09 -14.42 -53.86
N LYS A 139 4.89 -15.06 -55.03
CA LYS A 139 5.05 -14.44 -56.35
C LYS A 139 4.10 -13.26 -56.57
N PHE A 140 2.94 -13.26 -55.92
CA PHE A 140 1.95 -12.17 -56.02
C PHE A 140 2.21 -11.01 -55.05
N ILE A 141 3.13 -11.18 -54.09
CA ILE A 141 3.52 -10.11 -53.17
C ILE A 141 4.59 -9.26 -53.86
N GLN A 142 4.19 -8.08 -54.34
CA GLN A 142 5.09 -7.10 -54.94
C GLN A 142 5.31 -5.92 -53.99
N PRO A 143 6.51 -5.28 -54.03
CA PRO A 143 6.79 -4.07 -53.29
C PRO A 143 5.84 -2.94 -53.71
N ALA A 144 5.29 -2.21 -52.73
CA ALA A 144 4.42 -1.07 -52.98
C ALA A 144 5.20 0.16 -53.49
N PHE A 145 6.43 0.36 -53.01
CA PHE A 145 7.31 1.47 -53.38
C PHE A 145 8.71 0.99 -53.78
N ALA A 146 9.56 1.93 -54.21
CA ALA A 146 10.97 1.69 -54.46
C ALA A 146 11.70 1.15 -53.22
N LYS A 147 12.77 0.38 -53.44
CA LYS A 147 13.53 -0.30 -52.36
C LYS A 147 13.97 0.65 -51.25
N MET A 148 14.47 1.83 -51.60
CA MET A 148 14.91 2.86 -50.65
C MET A 148 13.74 3.39 -49.81
N VAL A 149 12.61 3.71 -50.44
CA VAL A 149 11.40 4.22 -49.76
C VAL A 149 10.87 3.17 -48.77
N ASN A 150 10.78 1.90 -49.17
CA ASN A 150 10.34 0.85 -48.23
C ASN A 150 11.29 0.72 -47.04
N SER A 151 12.62 0.79 -47.24
CA SER A 151 13.58 0.77 -46.13
C SER A 151 13.40 1.96 -45.19
N ILE A 152 13.15 3.15 -45.73
CA ILE A 152 12.89 4.37 -44.95
C ILE A 152 11.60 4.22 -44.13
N ILE A 153 10.52 3.69 -44.72
CA ILE A 153 9.26 3.42 -44.00
C ILE A 153 9.50 2.50 -42.80
N ILE A 154 10.23 1.40 -42.98
CA ILE A 154 10.55 0.46 -41.90
C ILE A 154 11.43 1.12 -40.83
N PHE A 155 12.42 1.92 -41.23
CA PHE A 155 13.27 2.63 -40.27
C PHE A 155 12.49 3.67 -39.44
N ILE A 156 11.61 4.44 -40.08
CA ILE A 156 10.73 5.40 -39.39
C ILE A 156 9.79 4.65 -38.43
N ALA A 157 9.19 3.54 -38.87
CA ALA A 157 8.33 2.72 -38.02
C ALA A 157 9.08 2.18 -36.80
N PHE A 158 10.35 1.78 -36.97
CA PHE A 158 11.20 1.33 -35.86
C PHE A 158 11.43 2.46 -34.84
N ILE A 159 11.83 3.65 -35.29
CA ILE A 159 12.02 4.81 -34.42
C ILE A 159 10.71 5.20 -33.71
N ALA A 160 9.59 5.17 -34.43
CA ALA A 160 8.27 5.44 -33.85
C ALA A 160 7.89 4.42 -32.76
N CYS A 161 8.14 3.13 -32.99
CA CYS A 161 7.89 2.10 -31.98
C CYS A 161 8.80 2.27 -30.75
N MET A 162 10.08 2.61 -30.94
CA MET A 162 11.01 2.89 -29.84
C MET A 162 10.57 4.11 -29.03
N ALA A 163 10.19 5.21 -29.70
CA ALA A 163 9.71 6.43 -29.04
C ALA A 163 8.40 6.18 -28.28
N PHE A 164 7.47 5.43 -28.87
CA PHE A 164 6.21 5.07 -28.22
C PHE A 164 6.42 4.12 -27.04
N GLY A 165 7.27 3.10 -27.19
CA GLY A 165 7.65 2.18 -26.10
C GLY A 165 8.31 2.91 -24.93
N TYR A 166 9.22 3.85 -25.21
CA TYR A 166 9.81 4.71 -24.18
C TYR A 166 8.74 5.58 -23.49
N TYR A 167 7.84 6.18 -24.26
CA TYR A 167 6.76 7.01 -23.72
C TYR A 167 5.88 6.23 -22.75
N VAL A 168 5.38 5.05 -23.12
CA VAL A 168 4.45 4.30 -22.25
C VAL A 168 5.11 3.77 -20.97
N LEU A 169 6.43 3.51 -21.01
CA LEU A 169 7.21 3.16 -19.81
C LEU A 169 7.45 4.35 -18.88
N MET A 170 7.42 5.57 -19.40
CA MET A 170 7.68 6.79 -18.63
C MET A 170 6.39 7.55 -18.23
N HIS A 171 5.24 7.25 -18.87
CA HIS A 171 3.99 8.02 -18.75
C HIS A 171 2.70 7.17 -18.66
N LEU A 172 2.82 5.86 -18.35
CA LEU A 172 1.76 4.84 -18.44
C LEU A 172 1.32 4.49 -19.88
N PRO A 173 0.72 3.30 -20.07
CA PRO A 173 0.02 2.94 -21.30
C PRO A 173 -0.96 4.02 -21.76
N TRP A 174 -0.97 4.31 -23.05
CA TRP A 174 -1.87 5.30 -23.63
C TRP A 174 -3.34 4.83 -23.57
N LEU A 175 -3.56 3.54 -23.80
CA LEU A 175 -4.86 2.88 -23.65
C LEU A 175 -4.82 1.92 -22.46
N ASP A 176 -5.84 1.97 -21.62
CA ASP A 176 -5.97 1.11 -20.45
C ASP A 176 -7.19 0.20 -20.60
N PHE A 177 -6.95 -1.10 -20.81
CA PHE A 177 -7.98 -2.12 -20.99
C PHE A 177 -8.31 -2.87 -19.69
N ARG A 178 -7.58 -2.60 -18.59
CA ARG A 178 -7.68 -3.34 -17.34
C ARG A 178 -8.93 -2.95 -16.55
N ALA A 179 -9.32 -3.81 -15.60
CA ALA A 179 -10.44 -3.56 -14.70
C ALA A 179 -10.28 -2.27 -13.88
N TYR A 180 -9.04 -1.82 -13.65
CA TYR A 180 -8.70 -0.59 -12.93
C TYR A 180 -8.50 0.64 -13.82
N LYS A 181 -9.10 0.71 -15.01
CA LYS A 181 -9.04 1.91 -15.86
C LYS A 181 -9.79 3.08 -15.19
N VAL A 182 -9.41 4.31 -15.56
CA VAL A 182 -10.08 5.53 -15.08
C VAL A 182 -11.58 5.47 -15.43
N GLY A 183 -12.43 5.82 -14.45
CA GLY A 183 -13.88 5.76 -14.53
C GLY A 183 -14.52 4.52 -13.91
N ASN A 184 -13.76 3.43 -13.73
CA ASN A 184 -14.28 2.22 -13.08
C ASN A 184 -14.31 2.37 -11.55
N ASN A 185 -15.23 1.64 -10.91
CA ASN A 185 -15.31 1.54 -9.45
C ASN A 185 -14.78 0.18 -8.97
N ILE A 186 -13.85 0.20 -8.02
CA ILE A 186 -13.20 -1.01 -7.49
C ILE A 186 -14.20 -1.86 -6.71
N SER A 187 -15.05 -1.25 -5.87
CA SER A 187 -16.06 -1.98 -5.09
C SER A 187 -17.10 -2.65 -5.98
N GLU A 188 -17.60 -1.94 -7.00
CA GLU A 188 -18.54 -2.53 -7.96
C GLU A 188 -17.88 -3.65 -8.77
N GLY A 189 -16.59 -3.48 -9.12
CA GLY A 189 -15.81 -4.50 -9.82
C GLY A 189 -15.58 -5.79 -9.04
N MET A 190 -15.77 -5.78 -7.71
CA MET A 190 -15.68 -6.95 -6.84
C MET A 190 -17.01 -7.68 -6.65
N ILE A 191 -18.13 -7.11 -7.10
CA ILE A 191 -19.45 -7.71 -6.92
C ILE A 191 -19.58 -8.90 -7.87
N ILE A 192 -19.94 -10.06 -7.30
CA ILE A 192 -20.41 -11.22 -8.06
C ILE A 192 -21.90 -11.00 -8.33
N PRO A 193 -22.35 -10.93 -9.60
CA PRO A 193 -23.76 -10.75 -9.94
C PRO A 193 -24.64 -11.88 -9.41
N GLU A 194 -25.89 -11.58 -9.06
CA GLU A 194 -26.86 -12.61 -8.70
C GLU A 194 -27.09 -13.58 -9.87
N GLY A 195 -27.02 -14.89 -9.60
CA GLY A 195 -27.16 -15.94 -10.62
C GLY A 195 -25.91 -16.17 -11.46
N ALA A 196 -24.76 -15.60 -11.08
CA ALA A 196 -23.48 -15.91 -11.70
C ALA A 196 -23.12 -17.41 -11.51
N PRO A 197 -22.51 -18.07 -12.51
CA PRO A 197 -22.12 -19.47 -12.40
C PRO A 197 -21.23 -19.73 -11.18
N GLU A 198 -21.61 -20.70 -10.34
CA GLU A 198 -20.77 -21.15 -9.23
C GLU A 198 -19.73 -22.16 -9.72
N ALA A 199 -18.62 -22.28 -8.99
CA ALA A 199 -17.64 -23.30 -9.28
C ALA A 199 -18.20 -24.67 -8.89
N ILE A 200 -18.23 -25.60 -9.84
CA ILE A 200 -18.66 -26.99 -9.60
C ILE A 200 -17.43 -27.86 -9.42
N PHE A 201 -17.37 -28.55 -8.30
CA PHE A 201 -16.34 -29.54 -7.99
C PHE A 201 -16.93 -30.94 -8.01
N GLU A 202 -16.28 -31.83 -8.75
CA GLU A 202 -16.57 -33.25 -8.77
C GLU A 202 -15.46 -33.99 -8.02
N TYR A 203 -15.84 -34.84 -7.08
CA TYR A 203 -14.94 -35.71 -6.34
C TYR A 203 -14.98 -37.08 -7.01
N GLN A 204 -13.87 -37.45 -7.66
CA GLN A 204 -13.66 -38.73 -8.29
C GLN A 204 -12.95 -39.65 -7.30
N TRP A 205 -13.69 -40.60 -6.74
CA TRP A 205 -13.19 -41.54 -5.74
C TRP A 205 -12.81 -42.85 -6.43
N LYS A 206 -11.57 -43.29 -6.26
CA LYS A 206 -11.06 -44.53 -6.83
C LYS A 206 -11.17 -45.67 -5.82
N PHE A 207 -11.86 -46.74 -6.18
CA PHE A 207 -12.05 -47.94 -5.36
C PHE A 207 -11.53 -49.19 -6.07
N ASN A 208 -11.06 -50.16 -5.28
CA ASN A 208 -10.91 -51.53 -5.72
C ASN A 208 -12.18 -52.30 -5.34
N VAL A 209 -12.97 -52.71 -6.33
CA VAL A 209 -14.16 -53.55 -6.17
C VAL A 209 -13.86 -54.88 -6.85
N ASP A 210 -13.78 -55.96 -6.06
CA ASP A 210 -13.55 -57.33 -6.53
C ASP A 210 -12.31 -57.52 -7.45
N GLY A 211 -11.27 -56.69 -7.26
CA GLY A 211 -10.02 -56.76 -8.03
C GLY A 211 -9.94 -55.81 -9.23
N GLU A 212 -11.03 -55.12 -9.57
CA GLU A 212 -11.08 -54.09 -10.62
C GLU A 212 -11.11 -52.67 -10.02
N GLU A 213 -10.46 -51.72 -10.70
CA GLU A 213 -10.45 -50.31 -10.30
C GLU A 213 -11.67 -49.59 -10.86
N GLU A 214 -12.54 -49.07 -9.99
CA GLU A 214 -13.71 -48.26 -10.35
C GLU A 214 -13.55 -46.81 -9.84
N ILE A 215 -13.91 -45.83 -10.68
CA ILE A 215 -13.96 -44.40 -10.32
C ILE A 215 -15.42 -44.00 -10.13
N ILE A 216 -15.74 -43.44 -8.97
CA ILE A 216 -17.09 -43.02 -8.62
C ILE A 216 -17.08 -41.52 -8.39
N THR A 217 -17.88 -40.80 -9.18
CA THR A 217 -17.97 -39.34 -9.15
C THR A 217 -19.11 -38.88 -8.24
N THR A 218 -18.83 -37.91 -7.37
CA THR A 218 -19.83 -37.28 -6.48
C THR A 218 -19.67 -35.76 -6.49
N SER A 219 -20.74 -35.00 -6.20
CA SER A 219 -20.68 -33.53 -6.06
C SER A 219 -20.27 -33.08 -4.65
N GLY A 220 -19.63 -33.98 -3.88
CA GLY A 220 -19.32 -33.83 -2.45
C GLY A 220 -19.83 -35.02 -1.63
N GLY A 221 -19.13 -35.33 -0.52
CA GLY A 221 -19.44 -36.47 0.36
C GLY A 221 -18.85 -37.80 -0.12
N TYR A 222 -18.57 -38.70 0.81
CA TYR A 222 -17.96 -40.01 0.51
C TYR A 222 -19.01 -40.98 -0.06
N PRO A 223 -18.75 -41.66 -1.20
CA PRO A 223 -19.73 -42.53 -1.85
C PRO A 223 -19.91 -43.84 -1.06
N THR A 224 -21.13 -44.41 -1.11
CA THR A 224 -21.42 -45.69 -0.47
C THR A 224 -21.12 -46.84 -1.44
N VAL A 225 -19.96 -47.49 -1.27
CA VAL A 225 -19.42 -48.49 -2.21
C VAL A 225 -18.87 -49.68 -1.44
N LYS A 226 -19.10 -50.90 -1.94
CA LYS A 226 -18.55 -52.14 -1.36
C LYS A 226 -17.18 -52.46 -1.95
N GLY A 227 -16.20 -51.59 -1.69
CA GLY A 227 -14.83 -51.74 -2.17
C GLY A 227 -13.80 -51.13 -1.23
N THR A 228 -12.51 -51.39 -1.48
CA THR A 228 -11.41 -50.79 -0.72
C THR A 228 -11.03 -49.46 -1.37
N PHE A 229 -11.02 -48.38 -0.60
CA PHE A 229 -10.63 -47.06 -1.08
C PHE A 229 -9.14 -47.04 -1.50
N ILE A 230 -8.86 -46.46 -2.67
CA ILE A 230 -7.49 -46.30 -3.19
C ILE A 230 -7.05 -44.83 -3.05
N ASP A 231 -7.77 -43.91 -3.71
CA ASP A 231 -7.42 -42.49 -3.79
C ASP A 231 -8.65 -41.65 -4.16
N TYR A 232 -8.57 -40.33 -4.02
CA TYR A 232 -9.59 -39.40 -4.54
C TYR A 232 -8.96 -38.21 -5.23
N GLU A 233 -9.55 -37.79 -6.34
CA GLU A 233 -9.17 -36.60 -7.07
C GLU A 233 -10.33 -35.61 -7.09
N VAL A 234 -10.06 -34.34 -6.78
CA VAL A 234 -11.05 -33.28 -6.91
C VAL A 234 -10.85 -32.63 -8.26
N VAL A 235 -11.82 -32.82 -9.15
CA VAL A 235 -11.82 -32.25 -10.48
C VAL A 235 -12.78 -31.06 -10.50
N GLN A 236 -12.26 -29.87 -10.74
CA GLN A 236 -13.08 -28.70 -10.97
C GLN A 236 -13.65 -28.78 -12.39
N THR A 237 -14.94 -29.08 -12.53
CA THR A 237 -15.58 -29.25 -13.85
C THR A 237 -16.14 -27.94 -14.41
N GLN A 238 -16.41 -26.96 -13.55
CA GLN A 238 -16.80 -25.62 -13.96
C GLN A 238 -16.04 -24.55 -13.17
N VAL A 239 -15.41 -23.62 -13.90
CA VAL A 239 -14.85 -22.41 -13.30
C VAL A 239 -16.02 -21.47 -12.96
N GLY A 240 -16.14 -21.12 -11.68
CA GLY A 240 -17.12 -20.13 -11.23
C GLY A 240 -16.83 -18.75 -11.81
N TYR A 241 -17.81 -17.86 -11.77
CA TYR A 241 -17.63 -16.48 -12.19
C TYR A 241 -16.56 -15.78 -11.33
N ILE A 242 -15.52 -15.27 -11.99
CA ILE A 242 -14.47 -14.48 -11.35
C ILE A 242 -14.78 -13.01 -11.62
N PRO A 243 -14.97 -12.17 -10.58
CA PRO A 243 -15.24 -10.76 -10.78
C PRO A 243 -14.05 -10.04 -11.44
N PRO A 244 -14.29 -8.98 -12.24
CA PRO A 244 -13.23 -8.23 -12.91
C PRO A 244 -12.16 -7.69 -11.96
N VAL A 245 -12.55 -7.38 -10.73
CA VAL A 245 -11.65 -7.10 -9.61
C VAL A 245 -11.81 -8.22 -8.59
N HIS A 246 -10.75 -9.00 -8.39
CA HIS A 246 -10.64 -10.03 -7.36
C HIS A 246 -9.34 -9.83 -6.59
N ASP A 247 -9.26 -10.42 -5.39
CA ASP A 247 -8.09 -10.41 -4.50
C ASP A 247 -7.59 -9.03 -4.06
N PHE A 248 -8.34 -7.96 -4.34
CA PHE A 248 -8.02 -6.62 -3.89
C PHE A 248 -8.32 -6.51 -2.39
N THR A 249 -7.26 -6.48 -1.59
CA THR A 249 -7.33 -6.20 -0.15
C THR A 249 -6.41 -5.05 0.24
N ILE A 250 -6.78 -4.33 1.30
CA ILE A 250 -5.97 -3.29 1.93
C ILE A 250 -5.79 -3.67 3.39
N GLU A 251 -4.69 -4.33 3.70
CA GLU A 251 -4.46 -4.93 5.02
C GLU A 251 -3.35 -4.24 5.79
N ARG A 252 -3.50 -4.14 7.11
CA ARG A 252 -2.41 -3.69 7.99
C ARG A 252 -2.62 -4.24 9.39
N ASP A 253 -1.55 -4.74 10.01
CA ASP A 253 -1.54 -5.29 11.37
C ASP A 253 -2.59 -6.39 11.58
N GLY A 254 -2.80 -7.23 10.57
CA GLY A 254 -3.80 -8.32 10.59
C GLY A 254 -5.26 -7.85 10.50
N LYS A 255 -5.50 -6.57 10.21
CA LYS A 255 -6.83 -6.01 9.99
C LYS A 255 -7.03 -5.60 8.54
N ASP A 256 -8.18 -5.94 7.99
CA ASP A 256 -8.64 -5.51 6.68
C ASP A 256 -9.33 -4.13 6.76
N TYR A 257 -8.86 -3.20 5.93
CA TYR A 257 -9.35 -1.83 5.78
C TYR A 257 -9.99 -1.57 4.41
N THR A 258 -10.17 -2.59 3.57
CA THR A 258 -10.64 -2.47 2.19
C THR A 258 -11.95 -1.69 2.10
N SER A 259 -12.96 -2.12 2.87
CA SER A 259 -14.27 -1.45 2.91
C SER A 259 -14.20 -0.02 3.44
N GLU A 260 -13.30 0.27 4.38
CA GLU A 260 -13.12 1.61 4.95
C GLU A 260 -12.56 2.56 3.90
N PHE A 261 -11.48 2.18 3.23
CA PHE A 261 -10.82 3.02 2.24
C PHE A 261 -11.60 3.12 0.93
N LEU A 262 -12.30 2.08 0.50
CA LEU A 262 -13.13 2.18 -0.70
C LEU A 262 -14.39 3.01 -0.47
N LYS A 263 -14.83 3.26 0.78
CA LYS A 263 -15.87 4.26 1.10
C LYS A 263 -15.31 5.66 1.35
N GLN A 264 -13.99 5.82 1.38
CA GLN A 264 -13.34 7.09 1.66
C GLN A 264 -13.48 8.02 0.45
N LYS A 265 -14.01 9.23 0.70
CA LYS A 265 -13.98 10.34 -0.27
C LYS A 265 -12.59 10.93 -0.37
N ASN A 266 -12.22 11.36 -1.58
CA ASN A 266 -10.96 12.05 -1.87
C ASN A 266 -9.73 11.31 -1.32
N LEU A 267 -9.55 10.06 -1.73
CA LEU A 267 -8.44 9.20 -1.35
C LEU A 267 -7.35 9.24 -2.44
N ILE A 268 -6.10 9.41 -2.03
CA ILE A 268 -4.94 9.19 -2.89
C ILE A 268 -4.24 7.92 -2.40
N ILE A 269 -4.00 7.01 -3.33
CA ILE A 269 -3.26 5.78 -3.09
C ILE A 269 -1.96 5.83 -3.89
N ILE A 270 -0.84 5.64 -3.20
CA ILE A 270 0.47 5.44 -3.82
C ILE A 270 0.71 3.94 -3.97
N ILE A 271 0.85 3.46 -5.20
CA ILE A 271 1.05 2.05 -5.51
C ILE A 271 2.54 1.78 -5.67
N ALA A 272 3.09 0.82 -4.93
CA ALA A 272 4.45 0.34 -5.12
C ALA A 272 4.47 -1.18 -5.02
N TYR A 273 4.75 -1.88 -6.12
CA TYR A 273 4.60 -3.35 -6.16
C TYR A 273 5.38 -4.00 -5.03
N ASN A 274 6.69 -3.74 -4.98
CA ASN A 274 7.60 -4.20 -3.96
C ASN A 274 8.63 -3.09 -3.69
N LEU A 275 8.79 -2.69 -2.42
CA LEU A 275 9.66 -1.60 -2.01
C LEU A 275 11.16 -1.92 -2.13
N ALA A 276 11.53 -3.19 -2.29
CA ALA A 276 12.91 -3.58 -2.57
C ALA A 276 13.33 -3.18 -3.99
N THR A 277 12.40 -3.24 -4.96
CA THR A 277 12.66 -3.08 -6.41
C THR A 277 11.96 -1.86 -7.03
N THR A 278 11.25 -1.06 -6.24
CA THR A 278 10.59 0.18 -6.69
C THR A 278 11.58 1.26 -7.13
N GLU A 279 11.17 2.11 -8.07
CA GLU A 279 11.95 3.23 -8.61
C GLU A 279 12.11 4.35 -7.57
N ARG A 280 13.28 4.38 -6.93
CA ARG A 280 13.54 5.18 -5.73
C ARG A 280 13.53 6.68 -6.00
N GLU A 281 13.95 7.11 -7.19
CA GLU A 281 13.98 8.50 -7.61
C GLU A 281 12.59 9.12 -7.67
N GLY A 282 11.55 8.33 -7.96
CA GLY A 282 10.16 8.79 -8.02
C GLY A 282 9.65 9.30 -6.67
N TYR A 283 10.18 8.81 -5.55
CA TYR A 283 9.65 9.14 -4.22
C TYR A 283 9.88 10.59 -3.77
N TYR A 284 10.81 11.32 -4.41
CA TYR A 284 10.92 12.77 -4.19
C TYR A 284 9.64 13.48 -4.63
N ASN A 285 9.15 13.15 -5.83
CA ASN A 285 7.91 13.70 -6.37
C ASN A 285 6.70 13.21 -5.57
N ILE A 286 6.63 11.90 -5.27
CA ILE A 286 5.56 11.31 -4.47
C ILE A 286 5.42 12.02 -3.12
N ARG A 287 6.53 12.26 -2.42
CA ARG A 287 6.50 12.99 -1.16
C ARG A 287 5.90 14.38 -1.33
N LYS A 288 6.36 15.14 -2.32
CA LYS A 288 5.89 16.52 -2.56
C LYS A 288 4.37 16.55 -2.81
N ILE A 289 3.87 15.68 -3.68
CA ILE A 289 2.45 15.65 -4.04
C ILE A 289 1.58 15.09 -2.92
N SER A 290 2.10 14.17 -2.12
CA SER A 290 1.39 13.63 -0.95
C SER A 290 1.26 14.68 0.14
N GLU A 291 2.33 15.44 0.40
CA GLU A 291 2.29 16.58 1.33
C GLU A 291 1.28 17.64 0.85
N GLU A 292 1.21 17.92 -0.47
CA GLU A 292 0.20 18.83 -1.04
C GLU A 292 -1.23 18.29 -0.91
N ALA A 293 -1.46 17.03 -1.25
CA ALA A 293 -2.77 16.38 -1.15
C ALA A 293 -3.32 16.44 0.28
N ILE A 294 -2.49 16.13 1.27
CA ILE A 294 -2.87 16.22 2.69
C ILE A 294 -3.17 17.66 3.09
N ARG A 295 -2.37 18.66 2.66
CA ARG A 295 -2.69 20.09 2.91
C ARG A 295 -4.04 20.49 2.30
N LYS A 296 -4.41 19.90 1.17
CA LYS A 296 -5.71 20.11 0.51
C LYS A 296 -6.86 19.28 1.11
N GLY A 297 -6.57 18.43 2.10
CA GLY A 297 -7.56 17.69 2.89
C GLY A 297 -7.77 16.24 2.46
N TYR A 298 -6.98 15.73 1.51
CA TYR A 298 -7.07 14.35 1.04
C TYR A 298 -6.50 13.37 2.07
N LYS A 299 -7.08 12.17 2.14
CA LYS A 299 -6.43 11.03 2.78
C LYS A 299 -5.40 10.46 1.81
N VAL A 300 -4.20 10.16 2.29
CA VAL A 300 -3.14 9.52 1.49
C VAL A 300 -2.69 8.24 2.18
N ILE A 301 -2.61 7.15 1.43
CA ILE A 301 -2.07 5.85 1.85
C ILE A 301 -1.13 5.31 0.78
N GLY A 302 -0.26 4.36 1.15
CA GLY A 302 0.50 3.56 0.19
C GLY A 302 0.01 2.10 0.19
N LEU A 303 0.10 1.41 -0.93
CA LEU A 303 -0.09 -0.04 -1.03
C LEU A 303 1.19 -0.70 -1.54
N SER A 304 1.57 -1.83 -0.93
CA SER A 304 2.72 -2.63 -1.36
C SER A 304 2.61 -4.10 -0.95
N SER A 305 3.27 -5.01 -1.68
CA SER A 305 3.43 -6.41 -1.27
C SER A 305 4.56 -6.63 -0.26
N SER A 306 5.32 -5.57 0.08
CA SER A 306 6.42 -5.66 1.04
C SER A 306 5.95 -5.84 2.48
N ALA A 307 6.81 -6.46 3.30
CA ALA A 307 6.55 -6.63 4.72
C ALA A 307 6.38 -5.28 5.43
N GLN A 308 5.49 -5.24 6.42
CA GLN A 308 5.12 -4.01 7.14
C GLN A 308 6.34 -3.28 7.73
N ILE A 309 7.29 -4.01 8.32
CA ILE A 309 8.50 -3.45 8.92
C ILE A 309 9.35 -2.73 7.87
N ASP A 310 9.56 -3.37 6.72
CA ASP A 310 10.33 -2.78 5.61
C ASP A 310 9.62 -1.55 5.06
N ALA A 311 8.30 -1.60 4.97
CA ALA A 311 7.50 -0.50 4.47
C ALA A 311 7.51 0.73 5.38
N GLU A 312 7.51 0.52 6.70
CA GLU A 312 7.65 1.60 7.69
C GLU A 312 9.06 2.22 7.65
N GLN A 313 10.09 1.39 7.54
CA GLN A 313 11.47 1.86 7.38
C GLN A 313 11.64 2.64 6.08
N PHE A 314 11.07 2.16 4.98
CA PHE A 314 11.09 2.82 3.68
C PHE A 314 10.39 4.19 3.75
N ALA A 315 9.17 4.25 4.31
CA ALA A 315 8.44 5.50 4.48
C ALA A 315 9.23 6.53 5.31
N LYS A 316 9.92 6.07 6.37
CA LYS A 316 10.79 6.92 7.20
C LYS A 316 11.99 7.45 6.41
N ASN A 317 12.68 6.59 5.66
CA ASN A 317 13.86 6.96 4.87
C ASN A 317 13.53 8.02 3.81
N PHE A 318 12.41 7.85 3.11
CA PHE A 318 11.95 8.80 2.09
C PHE A 318 11.12 9.96 2.67
N LYS A 319 10.89 9.99 3.99
CA LYS A 319 10.13 11.02 4.71
C LYS A 319 8.69 11.17 4.20
N LEU A 320 8.08 10.05 3.82
CA LEU A 320 6.73 10.00 3.28
C LEU A 320 5.70 10.34 4.37
N PRO A 321 4.68 11.17 4.08
CA PRO A 321 3.70 11.61 5.07
C PRO A 321 2.54 10.63 5.27
N PHE A 322 2.69 9.38 4.82
CA PHE A 322 1.67 8.34 4.85
C PHE A 322 2.32 6.99 5.22
N SER A 323 1.49 6.01 5.54
CA SER A 323 1.90 4.63 5.78
C SER A 323 1.49 3.72 4.64
N PHE A 324 2.22 2.63 4.48
CA PHE A 324 1.85 1.55 3.58
C PHE A 324 0.90 0.56 4.26
N TYR A 325 0.07 -0.05 3.42
CA TYR A 325 -0.79 -1.19 3.69
C TYR A 325 -0.39 -2.30 2.72
N TYR A 326 -0.61 -3.53 3.13
CA TYR A 326 -0.37 -4.71 2.32
C TYR A 326 -1.47 -4.91 1.28
N THR A 327 -1.05 -5.23 0.06
CA THR A 327 -1.88 -5.73 -1.04
C THR A 327 -0.99 -6.64 -1.90
N ASP A 328 -1.57 -7.69 -2.49
CA ASP A 328 -0.82 -8.63 -3.33
C ASP A 328 -0.12 -7.94 -4.53
N GLU A 329 1.07 -8.43 -4.87
CA GLU A 329 1.90 -7.83 -5.92
C GLU A 329 1.26 -7.91 -7.31
N THR A 330 0.57 -9.01 -7.62
CA THR A 330 -0.09 -9.22 -8.93
C THR A 330 -1.26 -8.25 -9.10
N VAL A 331 -2.00 -7.99 -8.01
CA VAL A 331 -3.06 -6.98 -7.96
C VAL A 331 -2.47 -5.60 -8.19
N LEU A 332 -1.39 -5.23 -7.48
CA LEU A 332 -0.74 -3.92 -7.61
C LEU A 332 -0.21 -3.68 -9.03
N LYS A 333 0.41 -4.68 -9.65
CA LYS A 333 0.84 -4.65 -11.05
C LYS A 333 -0.34 -4.37 -11.97
N THR A 334 -1.49 -5.00 -11.72
CA THR A 334 -2.72 -4.84 -12.52
C THR A 334 -3.34 -3.45 -12.36
N ILE A 335 -3.25 -2.85 -11.18
CA ILE A 335 -3.81 -1.51 -10.91
C ILE A 335 -3.14 -0.46 -11.79
N VAL A 336 -1.82 -0.34 -11.81
CA VAL A 336 -1.11 0.74 -12.53
C VAL A 336 0.25 0.24 -12.97
N ARG A 337 0.70 0.58 -14.19
CA ARG A 337 2.02 0.18 -14.73
C ARG A 337 3.12 1.14 -14.26
N ALA A 338 3.18 1.42 -12.97
CA ALA A 338 4.17 2.30 -12.36
C ALA A 338 4.45 1.90 -10.91
N SER A 339 5.71 1.92 -10.51
CA SER A 339 6.13 1.62 -9.13
C SER A 339 7.25 2.58 -8.70
N PRO A 340 6.93 3.78 -8.17
CA PRO A 340 5.61 4.15 -7.65
C PRO A 340 4.61 4.66 -8.70
N GLY A 341 3.35 4.31 -8.54
CA GLY A 341 2.21 4.87 -9.28
C GLY A 341 1.28 5.66 -8.35
N ILE A 342 0.48 6.58 -8.92
CA ILE A 342 -0.49 7.37 -8.16
C ILE A 342 -1.89 7.03 -8.65
N LEU A 343 -2.80 6.77 -7.72
CA LEU A 343 -4.21 6.50 -7.96
C LEU A 343 -5.05 7.49 -7.14
N SER A 344 -5.92 8.25 -7.79
CA SER A 344 -6.91 9.09 -7.12
C SER A 344 -8.27 8.42 -7.16
N LEU A 345 -8.88 8.25 -5.99
CA LEU A 345 -10.17 7.61 -5.79
C LEU A 345 -11.17 8.53 -5.11
N ASP A 346 -12.45 8.32 -5.42
CA ASP A 346 -13.58 8.85 -4.65
C ASP A 346 -14.63 7.73 -4.51
N GLU A 347 -14.83 7.26 -3.27
CA GLU A 347 -15.76 6.15 -2.96
C GLU A 347 -15.54 4.93 -3.87
N GLY A 348 -14.26 4.55 -4.06
CA GLY A 348 -13.84 3.40 -4.87
C GLY A 348 -13.77 3.68 -6.36
N THR A 349 -14.28 4.82 -6.84
CA THR A 349 -14.24 5.22 -8.24
C THR A 349 -12.88 5.81 -8.59
N ILE A 350 -12.25 5.29 -9.65
CA ILE A 350 -10.95 5.75 -10.12
C ILE A 350 -11.11 7.05 -10.91
N LEU A 351 -10.61 8.16 -10.36
CA LEU A 351 -10.67 9.49 -10.98
C LEU A 351 -9.44 9.81 -11.82
N GLN A 352 -8.26 9.34 -11.40
CA GLN A 352 -7.00 9.61 -12.08
C GLN A 352 -5.96 8.54 -11.77
N LYS A 353 -5.11 8.24 -12.75
CA LYS A 353 -3.91 7.41 -12.62
C LYS A 353 -2.72 8.13 -13.22
N LEU A 354 -1.58 8.09 -12.54
CA LEU A 354 -0.36 8.75 -13.00
C LEU A 354 0.87 7.90 -12.75
N HIS A 355 1.85 8.02 -13.66
CA HIS A 355 3.21 7.61 -13.42
C HIS A 355 3.88 8.59 -12.43
N TYR A 356 4.95 8.19 -11.74
CA TYR A 356 5.67 9.08 -10.83
C TYR A 356 6.36 10.26 -11.54
N ASN A 357 6.64 10.12 -12.84
CA ASN A 357 7.13 11.22 -13.69
C ASN A 357 6.06 12.30 -13.88
N ASP A 358 4.78 11.91 -13.88
CA ASP A 358 3.63 12.80 -14.11
C ASP A 358 2.97 13.24 -12.80
N ALA A 359 3.64 13.04 -11.66
CA ALA A 359 3.10 13.34 -10.35
C ALA A 359 2.60 14.79 -10.22
N SER A 360 3.24 15.74 -10.89
CA SER A 360 2.84 17.15 -10.92
C SER A 360 1.45 17.40 -11.53
N ASP A 361 0.96 16.45 -12.33
CA ASP A 361 -0.30 16.57 -13.06
C ASP A 361 -1.49 16.05 -12.23
N LEU A 362 -1.23 15.67 -10.97
CA LEU A 362 -2.26 15.24 -10.03
C LEU A 362 -3.25 16.38 -9.76
N LYS A 363 -4.51 16.15 -10.12
CA LYS A 363 -5.58 17.14 -10.00
C LYS A 363 -6.17 17.11 -8.59
N LEU A 364 -5.75 18.07 -7.76
CA LEU A 364 -6.22 18.21 -6.38
C LEU A 364 -7.13 19.43 -6.20
N LYS A 365 -8.33 19.22 -5.68
CA LYS A 365 -9.28 20.29 -5.29
C LYS A 365 -9.03 20.69 -3.83
N LYS A 366 -9.40 21.91 -3.43
CA LYS A 366 -9.32 22.30 -2.01
C LYS A 366 -10.58 21.80 -1.29
N LEU A 367 -10.41 20.90 -0.30
CA LEU A 367 -11.52 20.32 0.45
C LEU A 367 -11.84 21.14 1.72
N PRO A 368 -13.04 20.98 2.31
CA PRO A 368 -13.38 21.60 3.60
C PRO A 368 -12.45 21.19 4.74
N THR A 369 -11.83 20.01 4.65
CA THR A 369 -10.87 19.45 5.60
C THR A 369 -9.44 19.94 5.39
N ALA A 370 -9.20 20.86 4.45
CA ALA A 370 -7.87 21.34 4.11
C ALA A 370 -7.14 22.00 5.29
N GLN A 371 -5.86 21.66 5.43
CA GLN A 371 -4.94 22.19 6.44
C GLN A 371 -3.76 22.89 5.73
N PRO A 372 -3.95 24.10 5.19
CA PRO A 372 -2.94 24.77 4.35
C PRO A 372 -1.68 25.14 5.13
N LYS A 373 -1.79 25.31 6.46
CA LYS A 373 -0.66 25.66 7.35
C LYS A 373 0.18 24.44 7.77
N LEU A 374 -0.23 23.21 7.42
CA LEU A 374 0.45 22.01 7.87
C LEU A 374 1.92 21.99 7.41
N ASN A 375 2.81 21.93 8.39
CA ASN A 375 4.26 21.96 8.22
C ASN A 375 4.86 20.57 8.48
N PHE A 376 5.04 19.80 7.42
CA PHE A 376 5.61 18.45 7.52
C PHE A 376 7.04 18.41 8.06
N LYS A 377 7.83 19.48 7.87
CA LYS A 377 9.20 19.54 8.43
C LYS A 377 9.13 19.62 9.94
N LEU A 378 8.34 20.55 10.47
CA LEU A 378 8.13 20.68 11.91
C LEU A 378 7.44 19.45 12.49
N LYS A 379 6.44 18.90 11.79
CA LYS A 379 5.78 17.65 12.18
C LYS A 379 6.79 16.53 12.41
N ARG A 380 7.65 16.24 11.42
CA ARG A 380 8.65 15.16 11.54
C ARG A 380 9.65 15.41 12.68
N GLU A 381 10.03 16.66 12.88
CA GLU A 381 10.89 17.05 14.01
C GLU A 381 10.22 16.77 15.35
N LEU A 382 8.95 17.18 15.52
CA LEU A 382 8.18 16.94 16.74
C LEU A 382 7.83 15.46 16.95
N ASP A 383 7.58 14.69 15.89
CA ASP A 383 7.41 13.24 15.96
C ASP A 383 8.68 12.58 16.50
N SER A 384 9.85 13.03 16.05
CA SER A 384 11.14 12.55 16.57
C SER A 384 11.32 12.93 18.04
N ILE A 385 10.95 14.16 18.43
CA ILE A 385 11.01 14.60 19.83
C ILE A 385 10.09 13.76 20.70
N ALA A 386 8.87 13.47 20.26
CA ALA A 386 7.91 12.65 21.02
C ALA A 386 8.42 11.21 21.25
N VAL A 387 9.05 10.61 20.23
CA VAL A 387 9.68 9.29 20.37
C VAL A 387 10.85 9.33 21.36
N LEU A 388 11.71 10.34 21.27
CA LEU A 388 12.87 10.50 22.14
C LEU A 388 12.48 10.82 23.60
N ASP A 389 11.45 11.63 23.80
CA ASP A 389 10.92 11.98 25.12
C ASP A 389 10.44 10.75 25.90
N GLN A 390 9.98 9.70 25.22
CA GLN A 390 9.51 8.46 25.84
C GLN A 390 10.51 7.30 25.78
N LYS A 391 11.66 7.48 25.10
CA LYS A 391 12.57 6.38 24.70
C LYS A 391 12.99 5.50 25.87
N TYR A 392 13.45 6.08 26.97
CA TYR A 392 13.97 5.32 28.12
C TYR A 392 13.01 5.23 29.29
N ARG A 393 11.97 6.07 29.34
CA ARG A 393 11.04 6.16 30.49
C ARG A 393 10.38 4.81 30.83
N LYS A 394 9.97 4.03 29.82
CA LYS A 394 9.41 2.67 30.03
C LYS A 394 10.40 1.72 30.69
N LEU A 395 11.70 1.87 30.40
CA LEU A 395 12.76 0.99 30.88
C LEU A 395 13.28 1.38 32.26
N MET A 396 13.16 2.67 32.65
CA MET A 396 13.62 3.18 33.95
C MET A 396 12.93 2.53 35.14
N HIS A 397 11.64 2.21 35.00
CA HIS A 397 10.85 1.60 36.05
C HIS A 397 11.08 0.09 36.17
N ILE A 398 11.79 -0.54 35.22
CA ILE A 398 12.09 -1.97 35.26
C ILE A 398 13.40 -2.19 36.01
N ASN A 399 13.32 -2.57 37.28
CA ASN A 399 14.50 -2.81 38.12
C ASN A 399 15.22 -4.14 37.81
N ASN A 400 14.54 -5.13 37.22
CA ASN A 400 15.14 -6.42 36.85
C ASN A 400 15.90 -6.31 35.51
N PRO A 401 17.23 -6.58 35.47
CA PRO A 401 18.05 -6.42 34.27
C PRO A 401 17.64 -7.30 33.09
N GLU A 402 17.20 -8.55 33.34
CA GLU A 402 16.78 -9.48 32.27
C GLU A 402 15.46 -9.03 31.65
N LYS A 403 14.49 -8.63 32.48
CA LYS A 403 13.22 -8.06 32.01
C LYS A 403 13.46 -6.77 31.22
N ARG A 404 14.38 -5.93 31.69
CA ARG A 404 14.76 -4.69 31.01
C ARG A 404 15.40 -4.96 29.65
N ALA A 405 16.29 -5.96 29.56
CA ALA A 405 16.92 -6.35 28.31
C ALA A 405 15.92 -6.94 27.30
N LEU A 406 14.97 -7.76 27.78
CA LEU A 406 13.90 -8.28 26.94
C LEU A 406 13.02 -7.16 26.38
N GLU A 407 12.62 -6.21 27.21
CA GLU A 407 11.79 -5.08 26.80
C GLU A 407 12.54 -4.13 25.86
N GLY A 408 13.82 -3.86 26.12
CA GLY A 408 14.69 -3.08 25.23
C GLY A 408 14.80 -3.71 23.84
N LYS A 409 14.97 -5.03 23.75
CA LYS A 409 14.98 -5.76 22.47
C LYS A 409 13.64 -5.69 21.74
N LYS A 410 12.50 -5.81 22.45
CA LYS A 410 11.16 -5.62 21.87
C LYS A 410 10.96 -4.21 21.31
N MET A 411 11.57 -3.20 21.93
CA MET A 411 11.56 -1.82 21.46
C MET A 411 12.53 -1.57 20.28
N GLY A 412 13.25 -2.60 19.81
CA GLY A 412 14.24 -2.49 18.73
C GLY A 412 15.49 -1.69 19.13
N LEU A 413 15.82 -1.66 20.43
CA LEU A 413 16.98 -0.96 20.95
C LEU A 413 18.21 -1.87 21.00
N GLU A 414 19.37 -1.29 20.75
CA GLU A 414 20.65 -1.99 20.90
C GLU A 414 21.01 -2.21 22.38
N ALA A 415 21.88 -3.18 22.66
CA ALA A 415 22.29 -3.47 24.04
C ALA A 415 22.86 -2.24 24.78
N ALA A 416 23.57 -1.39 24.06
CA ALA A 416 24.11 -0.14 24.58
C ALA A 416 23.02 0.88 24.95
N ASP A 417 21.81 0.80 24.38
CA ASP A 417 20.72 1.74 24.65
C ASP A 417 20.02 1.45 25.98
N TYR A 418 19.73 0.19 26.28
CA TYR A 418 18.94 -0.21 27.47
C TYR A 418 19.78 -0.61 28.70
N THR A 419 21.10 -0.45 28.64
CA THR A 419 22.05 -0.69 29.75
C THR A 419 22.60 0.61 30.34
N GLY A 420 23.23 0.54 31.50
CA GLY A 420 23.81 1.70 32.20
C GLY A 420 22.77 2.62 32.85
N ASP A 421 23.14 3.89 33.04
CA ASP A 421 22.28 4.89 33.65
C ASP A 421 21.26 5.45 32.63
N LEU A 422 20.07 4.87 32.62
CA LEU A 422 18.96 5.32 31.78
C LEU A 422 18.44 6.71 32.18
N TRP A 423 18.54 7.08 33.45
CA TRP A 423 18.14 8.40 33.94
C TRP A 423 19.02 9.48 33.34
N GLN A 424 20.34 9.31 33.40
CA GLN A 424 21.28 10.24 32.78
C GLN A 424 21.06 10.36 31.25
N LYS A 425 20.82 9.23 30.57
CA LYS A 425 20.56 9.22 29.13
C LYS A 425 19.27 9.98 28.77
N GLN A 426 18.20 9.80 29.54
CA GLN A 426 16.97 10.54 29.32
C GLN A 426 17.12 12.01 29.66
N LEU A 427 17.82 12.36 30.74
CA LEU A 427 18.08 13.74 31.11
C LEU A 427 18.78 14.50 29.97
N ALA A 428 19.72 13.86 29.28
CA ALA A 428 20.37 14.42 28.10
C ALA A 428 19.38 14.66 26.94
N LEU A 429 18.47 13.71 26.68
CA LEU A 429 17.41 13.88 25.67
C LEU A 429 16.43 14.99 26.07
N ASP A 430 15.96 14.99 27.32
CA ASP A 430 15.03 15.97 27.88
C ASP A 430 15.61 17.38 27.77
N THR A 431 16.88 17.58 28.13
CA THR A 431 17.57 18.88 28.01
C THR A 431 17.60 19.39 26.57
N SER A 432 17.93 18.51 25.61
CA SER A 432 17.99 18.87 24.19
C SER A 432 16.60 19.18 23.62
N ASN A 433 15.63 18.32 23.92
CA ASN A 433 14.24 18.48 23.51
C ASN A 433 13.64 19.76 24.07
N LEU A 434 13.82 20.02 25.37
CA LEU A 434 13.37 21.22 26.05
C LEU A 434 13.90 22.48 25.36
N LYS A 435 15.22 22.59 25.15
CA LYS A 435 15.81 23.75 24.46
C LYS A 435 15.19 24.02 23.09
N ARG A 436 14.86 22.96 22.34
CA ARG A 436 14.20 23.09 21.04
C ARG A 436 12.74 23.52 21.15
N ILE A 437 12.00 22.97 22.11
CA ILE A 437 10.59 23.30 22.37
C ILE A 437 10.46 24.72 22.89
N LEU A 438 11.28 25.15 23.86
CA LEU A 438 11.27 26.54 24.36
C LEU A 438 11.44 27.54 23.21
N ARG A 439 12.48 27.35 22.37
CA ARG A 439 12.69 28.18 21.18
C ARG A 439 11.48 28.18 20.24
N LEU A 440 10.80 27.04 20.07
CA LEU A 440 9.61 26.95 19.22
C LEU A 440 8.48 27.80 19.79
N LEU A 441 8.18 27.62 21.08
CA LEU A 441 7.11 28.34 21.78
C LEU A 441 7.38 29.85 21.79
N ASP A 442 8.62 30.26 22.05
CA ASP A 442 9.01 31.68 22.11
C ASP A 442 8.96 32.38 20.76
N THR A 443 9.19 31.66 19.66
CA THR A 443 9.31 32.27 18.32
C THR A 443 8.10 32.07 17.42
N GLN A 444 7.35 30.98 17.60
CA GLN A 444 6.26 30.56 16.72
C GLN A 444 4.97 30.22 17.46
N GLY A 445 4.99 30.21 18.79
CA GLY A 445 3.88 29.79 19.62
C GLY A 445 3.67 28.27 19.68
N TYR A 446 2.51 27.84 20.18
CA TYR A 446 2.23 26.41 20.37
C TYR A 446 2.06 25.69 19.01
N PRO A 447 2.80 24.59 18.73
CA PRO A 447 2.68 23.83 17.50
C PRO A 447 1.42 22.95 17.51
N GLY A 448 0.28 23.60 17.30
CA GLY A 448 -1.05 22.99 17.35
C GLY A 448 -1.36 22.01 16.23
N LYS A 449 -2.51 21.34 16.36
CA LYS A 449 -3.15 20.48 15.35
C LYS A 449 -3.12 21.08 13.94
N SER A 450 -3.41 22.37 13.78
CA SER A 450 -3.43 23.03 12.47
C SER A 450 -2.05 23.14 11.81
N LEU A 451 -0.97 23.12 12.60
CA LEU A 451 0.40 23.27 12.14
C LEU A 451 1.12 21.93 11.96
N VAL A 452 0.83 20.93 12.79
CA VAL A 452 1.56 19.63 12.77
C VAL A 452 0.67 18.40 12.77
N GLY A 453 -0.65 18.54 12.89
CA GLY A 453 -1.59 17.43 12.92
C GLY A 453 -1.59 16.64 14.24
N VAL A 454 -2.42 15.61 14.29
CA VAL A 454 -2.55 14.68 15.43
C VAL A 454 -1.82 13.37 15.09
N PRO A 455 -1.15 12.72 16.06
CA PRO A 455 -1.00 13.06 17.48
C PRO A 455 0.17 14.02 17.80
N THR A 456 0.90 14.47 16.78
CA THR A 456 2.12 15.28 16.89
C THR A 456 1.94 16.57 17.69
N ASN A 457 0.75 17.18 17.63
CA ASN A 457 0.38 18.38 18.37
C ASN A 457 0.47 18.26 19.89
N THR A 458 0.68 17.07 20.45
CA THR A 458 0.89 16.87 21.90
C THR A 458 2.36 16.86 22.31
N ALA A 459 3.30 16.78 21.38
CA ALA A 459 4.72 16.60 21.66
C ALA A 459 5.33 17.72 22.53
N ALA A 460 5.03 18.98 22.19
CA ALA A 460 5.51 20.13 22.95
C ALA A 460 4.98 20.14 24.39
N TRP A 461 3.71 19.75 24.58
CA TRP A 461 3.10 19.64 25.89
C TRP A 461 3.81 18.61 26.77
N TYR A 462 4.10 17.41 26.26
CA TYR A 462 4.80 16.38 27.04
C TYR A 462 6.18 16.86 27.52
N VAL A 463 6.94 17.51 26.63
CA VAL A 463 8.25 18.06 27.00
C VAL A 463 8.14 19.08 28.14
N ILE A 464 7.20 20.04 28.07
CA ILE A 464 7.01 21.01 29.16
C ILE A 464 6.46 20.34 30.43
N GLN A 465 5.54 19.39 30.29
CA GLN A 465 4.92 18.66 31.39
C GLN A 465 5.93 17.88 32.23
N HIS A 466 7.05 17.44 31.63
CA HIS A 466 8.16 16.77 32.32
C HIS A 466 9.18 17.73 32.96
N ASN A 467 9.09 19.03 32.70
CA ASN A 467 10.00 20.06 33.22
C ASN A 467 9.17 21.11 33.99
N PRO A 468 8.73 20.79 35.23
CA PRO A 468 7.72 21.54 35.97
C PRO A 468 8.08 23.01 36.22
N GLU A 469 9.36 23.35 36.27
CA GLU A 469 9.87 24.70 36.44
C GLU A 469 9.54 25.64 35.26
N TYR A 470 9.20 25.10 34.10
CA TYR A 470 8.77 25.88 32.93
C TYR A 470 7.24 25.98 32.79
N ILE A 471 6.47 25.21 33.56
CA ILE A 471 5.01 25.18 33.40
C ILE A 471 4.40 26.58 33.60
N GLU A 472 4.85 27.34 34.60
CA GLU A 472 4.32 28.68 34.87
C GLU A 472 4.44 29.61 33.65
N ALA A 473 5.59 29.60 32.98
CA ALA A 473 5.87 30.46 31.84
C ALA A 473 5.03 30.11 30.60
N TYR A 474 4.75 28.82 30.38
CA TYR A 474 4.09 28.33 29.16
C TYR A 474 2.63 27.88 29.36
N LEU A 475 2.11 27.85 30.58
CA LEU A 475 0.71 27.53 30.83
C LEU A 475 -0.26 28.49 30.09
N PRO A 476 -0.02 29.82 30.00
CA PRO A 476 -0.91 30.71 29.25
C PRO A 476 -1.05 30.34 27.77
N ILE A 477 0.06 30.05 27.08
CA ILE A 477 0.03 29.69 25.65
C ILE A 477 -0.60 28.31 25.42
N ILE A 478 -0.42 27.38 26.36
CA ILE A 478 -1.06 26.06 26.33
C ILE A 478 -2.57 26.16 26.57
N LYS A 479 -3.01 27.04 27.48
CA LYS A 479 -4.44 27.35 27.68
C LYS A 479 -5.07 27.92 26.43
N GLU A 480 -4.42 28.91 25.81
CA GLU A 480 -4.89 29.48 24.54
C GLU A 480 -4.99 28.42 23.44
N ALA A 481 -3.98 27.57 23.29
CA ALA A 481 -4.01 26.46 22.34
C ALA A 481 -5.16 25.48 22.63
N GLY A 482 -5.43 25.16 23.90
CA GLY A 482 -6.56 24.31 24.29
C GLY A 482 -7.91 24.93 23.94
N MET A 483 -8.11 26.22 24.25
CA MET A 483 -9.34 26.95 23.93
C MET A 483 -9.61 26.99 22.42
N ASN A 484 -8.54 27.07 21.61
CA ASN A 484 -8.61 27.04 20.16
C ASN A 484 -8.69 25.62 19.55
N GLY A 485 -8.73 24.57 20.37
CA GLY A 485 -8.80 23.17 19.91
C GLY A 485 -7.52 22.65 19.25
N GLU A 486 -6.39 23.34 19.46
CA GLU A 486 -5.09 23.00 18.90
C GLU A 486 -4.38 21.87 19.67
N ILE A 487 -4.77 21.66 20.93
CA ILE A 487 -4.38 20.55 21.81
C ILE A 487 -5.63 20.07 22.57
N PRO A 488 -5.78 18.77 22.89
CA PRO A 488 -6.88 18.31 23.74
C PRO A 488 -6.94 19.05 25.08
N TYR A 489 -8.09 19.65 25.41
CA TYR A 489 -8.23 20.49 26.61
C TYR A 489 -7.95 19.74 27.92
N LYS A 490 -8.20 18.43 27.97
CA LYS A 490 -7.80 17.57 29.10
C LYS A 490 -6.32 17.65 29.44
N LEU A 491 -5.44 17.88 28.46
CA LEU A 491 -4.00 18.06 28.69
C LEU A 491 -3.71 19.41 29.35
N VAL A 492 -4.46 20.45 28.97
CA VAL A 492 -4.40 21.77 29.66
C VAL A 492 -4.80 21.62 31.12
N ALA A 493 -5.93 20.94 31.38
CA ALA A 493 -6.42 20.66 32.73
C ALA A 493 -5.40 19.90 33.58
N MET A 494 -4.76 18.86 33.01
CA MET A 494 -3.70 18.10 33.69
C MET A 494 -2.48 18.95 34.07
N MET A 495 -2.08 19.88 33.19
CA MET A 495 -0.94 20.76 33.43
C MET A 495 -1.29 21.84 34.45
N GLU A 496 -2.50 22.39 34.42
CA GLU A 496 -2.99 23.37 35.39
C GLU A 496 -3.07 22.78 36.81
N ASP A 497 -3.63 21.58 36.95
CA ASP A 497 -3.68 20.88 38.23
C ASP A 497 -2.27 20.58 38.78
N ARG A 498 -1.32 20.22 37.91
CA ARG A 498 0.09 20.04 38.27
C ARG A 498 0.73 21.34 38.76
N TYR A 499 0.51 22.43 38.04
CA TYR A 499 1.00 23.76 38.43
C TYR A 499 0.44 24.17 39.80
N LEU A 500 -0.87 24.01 40.01
CA LEU A 500 -1.52 24.33 41.29
C LEU A 500 -1.00 23.47 42.44
N MET A 501 -0.84 22.16 42.23
CA MET A 501 -0.26 21.27 43.24
C MET A 501 1.18 21.67 43.60
N ASN A 502 2.02 22.02 42.61
CA ASN A 502 3.39 22.47 42.84
C ASN A 502 3.46 23.78 43.63
N LEU A 503 2.46 24.65 43.45
CA LEU A 503 2.26 25.86 44.27
C LEU A 503 1.55 25.61 45.61
N GLU A 504 1.32 24.34 45.97
CA GLU A 504 0.61 23.96 47.20
C GLU A 504 -0.81 24.52 47.29
N LYS A 505 -1.47 24.70 46.13
CA LYS A 505 -2.86 25.16 46.01
C LYS A 505 -3.79 24.02 45.67
N MET A 506 -5.08 24.18 45.96
CA MET A 506 -6.11 23.24 45.52
C MET A 506 -6.14 23.15 43.99
N GLN A 507 -6.21 21.93 43.47
CA GLN A 507 -6.37 21.66 42.04
C GLN A 507 -7.83 21.83 41.59
N LEU A 508 -8.10 21.84 40.29
CA LEU A 508 -9.42 22.12 39.73
C LEU A 508 -10.12 20.87 39.19
N TYR A 509 -9.38 19.95 38.57
CA TYR A 509 -9.93 18.81 37.82
C TYR A 509 -9.65 17.45 38.47
N GLY A 510 -8.81 17.41 39.50
CA GLY A 510 -8.49 16.19 40.24
C GLY A 510 -7.50 15.27 39.53
N THR A 511 -6.61 15.80 38.69
CA THR A 511 -5.67 14.96 37.91
C THR A 511 -4.38 14.63 38.63
N GLN A 512 -4.09 15.23 39.78
CA GLN A 512 -2.89 14.92 40.57
C GLN A 512 -3.25 14.05 41.77
N GLY A 513 -2.77 12.81 41.75
CA GLY A 513 -2.75 11.93 42.90
C GLY A 513 -1.35 11.84 43.50
N VAL A 514 -1.30 11.63 44.81
CA VAL A 514 -0.08 11.61 45.60
C VAL A 514 0.00 10.32 46.39
N ASN A 515 1.16 9.68 46.34
CA ASN A 515 1.55 8.58 47.20
C ASN A 515 2.98 8.86 47.69
N TYR A 516 3.14 9.08 48.99
CA TYR A 516 4.41 9.39 49.62
C TYR A 516 5.13 8.14 50.17
N GLY A 517 4.61 6.93 49.91
CA GLY A 517 5.11 5.66 50.45
C GLY A 517 4.75 5.43 51.92
N GLU A 518 4.70 6.49 52.73
CA GLU A 518 4.25 6.48 54.11
C GLU A 518 2.81 7.00 54.23
N GLY A 519 1.85 6.10 54.45
CA GLY A 519 0.43 6.42 54.64
C GLY A 519 -0.45 6.21 53.40
N PRO A 520 -1.77 6.48 53.51
CA PRO A 520 -2.71 6.23 52.42
C PRO A 520 -2.48 7.21 51.28
N SER A 521 -2.47 6.68 50.05
CA SER A 521 -2.57 7.45 48.82
C SER A 521 -3.78 8.40 48.88
N PHE A 522 -3.71 9.54 48.18
CA PHE A 522 -4.85 10.44 48.09
C PHE A 522 -4.81 11.27 46.81
N ILE A 523 -5.96 11.76 46.38
CA ILE A 523 -6.05 12.77 45.34
C ILE A 523 -5.80 14.13 45.97
N TRP A 524 -4.92 14.95 45.38
CA TRP A 524 -4.63 16.28 45.90
C TRP A 524 -5.92 17.12 46.04
N PRO A 525 -6.09 17.95 47.09
CA PRO A 525 -7.32 18.70 47.36
C PRO A 525 -7.88 19.41 46.13
N ILE A 526 -9.17 19.18 45.85
CA ILE A 526 -9.87 19.74 44.69
C ILE A 526 -10.76 20.89 45.14
N LYS A 527 -10.62 22.06 44.51
CA LYS A 527 -11.51 23.20 44.75
C LYS A 527 -12.92 22.85 44.26
N ASN A 528 -13.94 23.00 45.12
CA ASN A 528 -15.33 22.64 44.81
C ASN A 528 -15.43 21.20 44.26
N SER A 529 -15.00 20.22 45.05
CA SER A 529 -14.94 18.80 44.67
C SER A 529 -16.29 18.24 44.20
N GLU A 530 -17.39 18.71 44.78
CA GLU A 530 -18.77 18.26 44.43
C GLU A 530 -19.11 18.44 42.94
N SER A 531 -18.54 19.46 42.29
CA SER A 531 -18.76 19.76 40.85
C SER A 531 -17.59 19.37 39.96
N VAL A 532 -16.63 18.58 40.47
CA VAL A 532 -15.44 18.22 39.70
C VAL A 532 -15.77 17.39 38.47
N ASN A 533 -16.75 16.49 38.57
CA ASN A 533 -17.10 15.59 37.48
C ASN A 533 -17.70 16.34 36.28
N ASP A 534 -18.43 17.44 36.52
CA ASP A 534 -18.89 18.34 35.46
C ASP A 534 -17.70 19.02 34.76
N ARG A 535 -16.77 19.60 35.54
CA ARG A 535 -15.55 20.22 34.98
C ARG A 535 -14.68 19.24 34.20
N ARG A 536 -14.57 17.99 34.69
CA ARG A 536 -13.84 16.92 34.00
C ARG A 536 -14.49 16.56 32.68
N LYS A 537 -15.82 16.43 32.66
CA LYS A 537 -16.58 16.18 31.44
C LYS A 537 -16.38 17.31 30.43
N ASP A 538 -16.49 18.56 30.86
CA ASP A 538 -16.29 19.74 30.02
C ASP A 538 -14.87 19.84 29.45
N ALA A 539 -13.86 19.43 30.23
CA ALA A 539 -12.47 19.37 29.79
C ALA A 539 -12.17 18.17 28.86
N GLY A 540 -13.12 17.25 28.64
CA GLY A 540 -12.97 16.09 27.76
C GLY A 540 -12.36 14.85 28.43
N PHE A 541 -12.49 14.71 29.75
CA PHE A 541 -12.22 13.44 30.44
C PHE A 541 -13.43 12.50 30.31
N SER A 542 -13.18 11.22 30.03
CA SER A 542 -14.23 10.18 29.96
C SER A 542 -14.57 9.58 31.31
N GLN A 543 -13.76 9.80 32.34
CA GLN A 543 -13.87 9.19 33.66
C GLN A 543 -14.22 10.21 34.73
N THR A 544 -15.06 9.79 35.68
CA THR A 544 -15.27 10.53 36.93
C THR A 544 -14.00 10.53 37.79
N ILE A 545 -13.96 11.36 38.83
CA ILE A 545 -12.83 11.42 39.76
C ILE A 545 -12.67 10.10 40.53
N GLU A 546 -13.79 9.46 40.87
CA GLU A 546 -13.82 8.18 41.57
C GLU A 546 -13.19 7.08 40.71
N SER A 547 -13.67 6.92 39.47
CA SER A 547 -13.11 5.94 38.53
C SER A 547 -11.63 6.20 38.24
N TYR A 548 -11.24 7.46 38.08
CA TYR A 548 -9.83 7.82 37.86
C TYR A 548 -8.94 7.51 39.07
N ALA A 549 -9.43 7.76 40.29
CA ALA A 549 -8.66 7.47 41.50
C ALA A 549 -8.50 5.96 41.72
N THR A 550 -9.53 5.17 41.41
CA THR A 550 -9.46 3.71 41.39
C THR A 550 -8.44 3.20 40.37
N ASP A 551 -8.41 3.75 39.15
CA ASP A 551 -7.40 3.39 38.14
C ASP A 551 -5.97 3.74 38.60
N LEU A 552 -5.81 4.85 39.33
CA LEU A 552 -4.51 5.34 39.77
C LEU A 552 -3.94 4.56 40.95
N PHE A 553 -4.79 4.16 41.91
CA PHE A 553 -4.36 3.57 43.18
C PHE A 553 -4.82 2.13 43.42
N GLY A 554 -5.63 1.57 42.52
CA GLY A 554 -6.14 0.20 42.58
C GLY A 554 -7.63 0.11 42.94
N ASN A 555 -8.22 -1.07 42.68
CA ASN A 555 -9.66 -1.34 42.83
C ASN A 555 -10.21 -1.11 44.25
N ASP A 556 -9.35 -1.23 45.27
CA ASP A 556 -9.72 -1.05 46.67
C ASP A 556 -9.69 0.42 47.11
N PHE A 557 -9.22 1.33 46.25
CA PHE A 557 -9.14 2.74 46.56
C PHE A 557 -10.51 3.41 46.44
N GLN A 558 -10.96 4.03 47.54
CA GLN A 558 -12.14 4.89 47.56
C GLN A 558 -11.72 6.35 47.59
N TYR A 559 -12.25 7.14 46.65
CA TYR A 559 -12.00 8.57 46.61
C TYR A 559 -12.69 9.27 47.78
N GLU A 560 -11.90 10.00 48.57
CA GLU A 560 -12.38 10.90 49.61
C GLU A 560 -11.75 12.28 49.43
N SER A 561 -12.54 13.35 49.56
CA SER A 561 -12.03 14.71 49.51
C SER A 561 -11.35 15.06 50.83
N ILE A 562 -10.08 15.47 50.78
CA ILE A 562 -9.34 15.96 51.95
C ILE A 562 -9.11 17.47 51.86
N THR A 563 -8.90 18.12 53.01
CA THR A 563 -8.59 19.55 53.09
C THR A 563 -7.15 19.83 52.64
N LEU A 564 -6.88 21.08 52.24
CA LEU A 564 -5.52 21.51 51.89
C LEU A 564 -4.54 21.39 53.06
N GLU A 565 -4.99 21.74 54.26
CA GLU A 565 -4.21 21.60 55.49
C GLU A 565 -3.80 20.15 55.73
N GLU A 566 -4.72 19.20 55.53
CA GLU A 566 -4.43 17.77 55.66
C GLU A 566 -3.42 17.28 54.62
N ALA A 567 -3.56 17.69 53.37
CA ALA A 567 -2.62 17.33 52.30
C ALA A 567 -1.20 17.84 52.58
N LEU A 568 -1.07 19.08 53.07
CA LEU A 568 0.21 19.68 53.44
C LEU A 568 0.82 19.01 54.66
N ARG A 569 0.01 18.65 55.66
CA ARG A 569 0.46 17.86 56.81
C ARG A 569 1.07 16.52 56.37
N ARG A 570 0.40 15.81 55.46
CA ARG A 570 0.92 14.54 54.89
C ARG A 570 2.22 14.73 54.13
N LYS A 571 2.32 15.79 53.30
CA LYS A 571 3.55 16.16 52.57
C LYS A 571 4.72 16.45 53.50
N ASN A 572 4.51 17.29 54.51
CA ASN A 572 5.55 17.69 55.46
C ASN A 572 6.06 16.51 56.30
N LYS A 573 5.16 15.58 56.68
CA LYS A 573 5.53 14.36 57.39
C LYS A 573 6.44 13.45 56.55
N SER A 574 6.15 13.31 55.25
CA SER A 574 7.01 12.54 54.34
C SER A 574 8.38 13.17 54.12
N ASN A 575 8.48 14.51 54.09
CA ASN A 575 9.76 15.20 53.92
C ASN A 575 10.64 15.21 55.18
N ASN A 576 10.08 14.90 56.35
CA ASN A 576 10.78 14.77 57.64
C ASN A 576 10.29 13.50 58.36
N PRO A 577 10.70 12.31 57.91
CA PRO A 577 10.41 11.07 58.64
C PRO A 577 11.17 11.14 59.97
N GLN A 578 10.42 11.16 61.08
CA GLN A 578 11.00 11.13 62.43
C GLN A 578 11.74 9.82 62.69
#